data_AF-A0A2A6PKQ3-F1
#
_entry.id   AF-A0A2A6PKQ3-F1
#
_cell.length_a   1.000
_cell.length_b   1.000
_cell.length_c   1.000
_cell.angle_alpha   90.00
_cell.angle_beta   90.00
_cell.angle_gamma   90.00
#
_symmetry.space_group_name_H-M   'P 1'
#
loop_
_entity.id
_entity.type
_entity.pdbx_description
1 polymer ?
#
loop_
_entity_poly.entity_id
_entity_poly.type
_entity_poly.pdbx_seq_one_letter_code
_entity_poly.pdbx_strand_id
1 'polypeptide(L)'
;MEALNETVSPAVVQPARAAQAAATYGGIGGNGGVANDTYQARYGTATAPTNGAAATGTALGSQVVQVISTASSFTTLAAGGLITGLTPGTQYWFDIALASGSGTASLQNVTCSAKEF
;
A
#
# COMPACT_ATOMS: atom_id res chain seq x y z
N MET A 1 -4.55 -14.04 11.02
CA MET A 1 -4.63 -12.71 10.37
C MET A 1 -3.40 -12.59 9.51
N GLU A 2 -3.54 -12.72 8.21
CA GLU A 2 -2.44 -12.67 7.24
C GLU A 2 -2.61 -11.41 6.39
N ALA A 3 -1.53 -10.67 6.15
CA ALA A 3 -1.55 -9.44 5.37
C ALA A 3 -1.11 -9.76 3.94
N LEU A 4 -2.02 -9.58 2.99
CA LEU A 4 -1.87 -9.93 1.59
C LEU A 4 -1.72 -8.65 0.75
N ASN A 5 -0.84 -8.68 -0.23
CA ASN A 5 -0.67 -7.55 -1.16
C ASN A 5 -1.81 -7.52 -2.19
N GLU A 6 -2.33 -6.35 -2.59
CA GLU A 6 -3.24 -6.21 -3.75
C GLU A 6 -2.57 -5.36 -4.84
N THR A 7 -2.19 -5.99 -5.96
CA THR A 7 -1.34 -5.36 -6.97
C THR A 7 -2.07 -4.26 -7.75
N VAL A 8 -1.66 -3.02 -7.50
CA VAL A 8 -1.99 -1.85 -8.31
C VAL A 8 -0.73 -1.48 -9.08
N SER A 9 -0.83 -1.39 -10.41
CA SER A 9 0.27 -1.26 -11.38
C SER A 9 1.53 -0.63 -10.76
N PRO A 10 2.62 -1.41 -10.55
CA PRO A 10 3.70 -1.01 -9.67
C PRO A 10 4.36 0.27 -10.20
N ALA A 11 4.17 1.37 -9.47
CA ALA A 11 4.95 2.56 -9.70
C ALA A 11 6.41 2.22 -9.40
N VAL A 12 7.30 2.50 -10.35
CA VAL A 12 8.73 2.29 -10.21
C VAL A 12 9.41 3.65 -10.24
N VAL A 13 10.13 3.99 -9.17
CA VAL A 13 10.95 5.19 -9.11
C VAL A 13 12.38 4.76 -8.84
N GLN A 14 13.30 5.31 -9.63
CA GLN A 14 14.74 5.21 -9.41
C GLN A 14 15.25 6.63 -9.15
N PRO A 15 15.48 7.01 -7.87
CA PRO A 15 15.88 8.38 -7.55
C PRO A 15 17.18 8.74 -8.25
N ALA A 16 17.16 9.79 -9.06
CA ALA A 16 18.27 10.17 -9.92
C ALA A 16 19.28 11.10 -9.24
N ARG A 17 18.85 11.87 -8.22
CA ARG A 17 19.69 12.89 -7.56
C ARG A 17 19.53 13.02 -6.05
N ALA A 18 18.43 12.56 -5.46
CA ALA A 18 18.11 12.80 -4.07
C ALA A 18 17.77 11.51 -3.31
N ALA A 19 18.11 11.47 -2.03
CA ALA A 19 17.81 10.36 -1.13
C ALA A 19 16.37 10.40 -0.58
N GLN A 20 15.44 11.06 -1.28
CA GLN A 20 14.09 11.32 -0.83
C GLN A 20 13.07 11.07 -1.93
N ALA A 21 11.92 10.53 -1.54
CA ALA A 21 10.74 10.39 -2.38
C ALA A 21 9.48 10.49 -1.53
N ALA A 22 8.33 10.66 -2.14
CA ALA A 22 7.03 10.39 -1.53
C ALA A 22 6.25 9.43 -2.40
N ALA A 23 5.47 8.56 -1.77
CA ALA A 23 4.46 7.78 -2.45
C ALA A 23 3.12 7.87 -1.69
N THR A 24 2.04 8.05 -2.45
CA THR A 24 0.67 8.17 -1.93
C THR A 24 -0.25 7.27 -2.74
N TYR A 25 -1.08 6.52 -2.01
CA TYR A 25 -2.15 5.67 -2.50
C TYR A 25 -3.48 6.30 -2.13
N GLY A 26 -4.40 6.35 -3.07
CA GLY A 26 -5.80 6.68 -2.84
C GLY A 26 -6.70 5.63 -3.48
N GLY A 27 -7.81 5.28 -2.84
CA GLY A 27 -8.74 4.28 -3.37
C GLY A 27 -9.98 4.12 -2.51
N ILE A 28 -10.78 3.10 -2.80
CA ILE A 28 -11.97 2.72 -2.04
C ILE A 28 -11.75 1.34 -1.45
N GLY A 29 -11.62 1.25 -0.12
CA GLY A 29 -11.50 -0.01 0.60
C GLY A 29 -12.87 -0.54 0.99
N GLY A 30 -13.08 -1.85 0.94
CA GLY A 30 -14.31 -2.48 1.45
C GLY A 30 -14.22 -3.99 1.61
N ASN A 31 -15.11 -4.57 2.41
CA ASN A 31 -15.09 -5.98 2.81
C ASN A 31 -16.48 -6.60 2.76
N GLY A 32 -16.57 -7.87 2.31
CA GLY A 32 -17.80 -8.66 2.29
C GLY A 32 -18.30 -9.17 3.65
N GLY A 33 -17.57 -8.91 4.74
CA GLY A 33 -17.90 -9.30 6.11
C GLY A 33 -17.79 -8.14 7.11
N VAL A 34 -17.94 -8.44 8.40
CA VAL A 34 -17.77 -7.47 9.52
C VAL A 34 -16.39 -7.70 10.13
N ALA A 35 -15.51 -6.70 10.04
CA ALA A 35 -14.09 -6.84 10.35
C ALA A 35 -13.41 -5.49 10.58
N ASN A 36 -12.19 -5.54 11.10
CA ASN A 36 -11.24 -4.43 10.95
C ASN A 36 -10.28 -4.79 9.81
N ASP A 37 -10.25 -3.96 8.79
CA ASP A 37 -9.27 -4.05 7.71
C ASP A 37 -8.12 -3.07 7.99
N THR A 38 -6.93 -3.40 7.50
CA THR A 38 -5.77 -2.52 7.59
C THR A 38 -5.10 -2.37 6.24
N TYR A 39 -4.76 -1.13 5.89
CA TYR A 39 -4.08 -0.77 4.66
C TYR A 39 -2.76 -0.08 5.00
N GLN A 40 -1.66 -0.54 4.41
CA GLN A 40 -0.31 -0.03 4.67
C GLN A 40 0.43 0.15 3.35
N ALA A 41 0.76 1.38 3.00
CA ALA A 41 1.71 1.67 1.93
C ALA A 41 3.09 1.12 2.30
N ARG A 42 3.82 0.56 1.33
CA ARG A 42 5.12 -0.10 1.51
C ARG A 42 6.04 0.17 0.33
N TYR A 43 7.33 0.01 0.54
CA TYR A 43 8.33 0.12 -0.51
C TYR A 43 9.51 -0.83 -0.27
N GLY A 44 10.27 -1.12 -1.32
CA GLY A 44 11.45 -1.96 -1.20
C GLY A 44 12.27 -2.02 -2.48
N THR A 45 13.31 -2.84 -2.45
CA THR A 45 14.15 -3.18 -3.60
C THR A 45 13.83 -4.60 -4.07
N ALA A 46 14.41 -5.02 -5.21
CA ALA A 46 14.12 -6.28 -5.89
C ALA A 46 12.66 -6.39 -6.38
N THR A 47 12.06 -7.58 -6.37
CA THR A 47 10.72 -7.82 -6.92
C THR A 47 9.62 -7.42 -5.93
N ALA A 48 8.62 -6.67 -6.39
CA ALA A 48 7.42 -6.36 -5.62
C ALA A 48 6.59 -7.64 -5.31
N PRO A 49 5.83 -7.68 -4.20
CA PRO A 49 4.99 -8.85 -3.90
C PRO A 49 3.87 -9.03 -4.93
N THR A 50 3.61 -10.28 -5.33
CA THR A 50 2.42 -10.59 -6.14
C THR A 50 1.13 -10.46 -5.31
N ASN A 51 0.00 -10.24 -5.97
CA ASN A 51 -1.31 -10.28 -5.31
C ASN A 51 -1.47 -11.59 -4.51
N GLY A 52 -1.98 -11.51 -3.28
CA GLY A 52 -2.15 -12.67 -2.40
C GLY A 52 -0.86 -13.21 -1.76
N ALA A 53 0.30 -12.56 -1.97
CA ALA A 53 1.51 -12.88 -1.22
C ALA A 53 1.59 -12.09 0.10
N ALA A 54 2.26 -12.68 1.09
CA ALA A 54 2.54 -12.03 2.37
C ALA A 54 3.32 -10.72 2.17
N ALA A 55 2.91 -9.65 2.85
CA ALA A 55 3.48 -8.31 2.69
C ALA A 55 4.96 -8.23 3.13
N THR A 56 5.85 -7.88 2.19
CA THR A 56 7.29 -7.67 2.43
C THR A 56 7.66 -6.17 2.42
N GLY A 57 8.94 -5.83 2.36
CA GLY A 57 9.43 -4.45 2.28
C GLY A 57 9.24 -3.62 3.56
N THR A 58 9.57 -2.33 3.45
CA THR A 58 9.52 -1.35 4.53
C THR A 58 8.17 -0.63 4.53
N ALA A 59 7.59 -0.41 5.71
CA ALA A 59 6.35 0.36 5.85
C ALA A 59 6.57 1.86 5.54
N LEU A 60 5.64 2.45 4.79
CA LEU A 60 5.61 3.86 4.46
C LEU A 60 4.44 4.56 5.14
N GLY A 61 4.76 5.49 6.05
CA GLY A 61 3.74 6.22 6.81
C GLY A 61 2.94 5.33 7.76
N SER A 62 1.84 5.86 8.28
CA SER A 62 0.98 5.17 9.25
C SER A 62 0.08 4.12 8.58
N GLN A 63 -0.18 3.03 9.30
CA GLN A 63 -1.21 2.06 8.94
C GLN A 63 -2.59 2.72 9.04
N VAL A 64 -3.38 2.61 7.97
CA VAL A 64 -4.79 3.00 7.97
C VAL A 64 -5.60 1.82 8.47
N VAL A 65 -6.52 2.06 9.41
CA VAL A 65 -7.45 1.04 9.92
C VAL A 65 -8.87 1.44 9.51
N GLN A 66 -9.57 0.51 8.87
CA GLN A 66 -10.95 0.66 8.44
C GLN A 66 -11.83 -0.29 9.26
N VAL A 67 -12.74 0.27 10.06
CA VAL A 67 -13.69 -0.50 10.86
C VAL A 67 -14.96 -0.74 10.05
N ILE A 68 -15.16 -1.99 9.60
CA ILE A 68 -16.36 -2.43 8.88
C ILE A 68 -17.37 -2.93 9.92
N SER A 69 -18.36 -2.10 10.27
CA SER A 69 -19.46 -2.50 11.16
C SER A 69 -20.58 -3.28 10.44
N THR A 70 -20.65 -3.19 9.11
CA THR A 70 -21.69 -3.80 8.27
C THR A 70 -21.04 -4.39 7.02
N ALA A 71 -21.36 -5.64 6.67
CA ALA A 71 -20.87 -6.28 5.45
C ALA A 71 -21.18 -5.45 4.19
N SER A 72 -20.26 -5.49 3.21
CA SER A 72 -20.32 -4.69 1.98
C SER A 72 -20.29 -3.17 2.20
N SER A 73 -19.68 -2.71 3.29
CA SER A 73 -19.34 -1.29 3.46
C SER A 73 -18.10 -0.93 2.65
N PHE A 74 -18.11 0.24 2.05
CA PHE A 74 -17.01 0.82 1.29
C PHE A 74 -16.73 2.23 1.78
N THR A 75 -15.46 2.61 1.90
CA THR A 75 -15.07 4.00 2.20
C THR A 75 -13.78 4.37 1.49
N THR A 76 -13.56 5.66 1.27
CA THR A 76 -12.34 6.20 0.68
C THR A 76 -11.18 6.07 1.67
N LEU A 77 -10.02 5.64 1.18
CA LEU A 77 -8.78 5.64 1.95
C LEU A 77 -7.68 6.41 1.24
N ALA A 78 -6.73 6.88 2.05
CA ALA A 78 -5.45 7.41 1.59
C ALA A 78 -4.33 6.89 2.50
N ALA A 79 -3.29 6.31 1.93
CA ALA A 79 -2.13 5.77 2.65
C ALA A 79 -0.83 6.18 1.95
N GLY A 80 0.23 6.48 2.69
CA GLY A 80 1.49 6.94 2.09
C GLY A 80 2.32 7.81 3.02
N GLY A 81 3.35 8.44 2.46
CA GLY A 81 4.24 9.31 3.22
C GLY A 81 5.50 9.74 2.46
N LEU A 82 6.40 10.42 3.17
CA LEU A 82 7.74 10.74 2.73
C LEU A 82 8.71 9.61 3.13
N ILE A 83 9.64 9.28 2.24
CA ILE A 83 10.76 8.36 2.46
C ILE A 83 12.05 9.16 2.42
N THR A 84 12.98 8.82 3.32
CA THR A 84 14.32 9.40 3.39
C THR A 84 15.36 8.28 3.42
N GLY A 85 16.60 8.59 3.00
CA GLY A 85 17.69 7.61 2.98
C GLY A 85 17.65 6.63 1.80
N LEU A 86 16.95 6.98 0.71
CA LEU A 86 17.01 6.19 -0.53
C LEU A 86 18.40 6.30 -1.18
N THR A 87 18.89 5.21 -1.76
CA THR A 87 20.16 5.20 -2.49
C THR A 87 19.93 5.67 -3.93
N PRO A 88 20.57 6.76 -4.41
CA PRO A 88 20.44 7.19 -5.79
C PRO A 88 20.85 6.10 -6.79
N GLY A 89 20.15 6.01 -7.91
CA GLY A 89 20.33 4.97 -8.92
C GLY A 89 19.80 3.58 -8.52
N THR A 90 19.29 3.39 -7.29
CA THR A 90 18.62 2.14 -6.90
C THR A 90 17.15 2.20 -7.30
N GLN A 91 16.66 1.12 -7.93
CA GLN A 91 15.26 0.97 -8.26
C GLN A 91 14.45 0.57 -7.02
N TYR A 92 13.37 1.30 -6.75
CA TYR A 92 12.42 0.97 -5.69
C TYR A 92 11.04 0.68 -6.29
N TRP A 93 10.40 -0.37 -5.78
CA TRP A 93 8.98 -0.60 -5.93
C TRP A 93 8.22 0.04 -4.78
N PHE A 94 6.96 0.42 -5.05
CA PHE A 94 6.01 0.90 -4.05
C PHE A 94 4.73 0.10 -4.20
N ASP A 95 4.16 -0.38 -3.10
CA ASP A 95 2.94 -1.20 -3.10
C ASP A 95 2.03 -0.90 -1.89
N ILE A 96 0.83 -1.48 -1.85
CA ILE A 96 -0.10 -1.37 -0.73
C ILE A 96 -0.53 -2.75 -0.21
N ALA A 97 -0.14 -3.04 1.03
CA ALA A 97 -0.54 -4.24 1.75
C ALA A 97 -1.93 -4.07 2.36
N LEU A 98 -2.78 -5.09 2.20
CA LEU A 98 -4.13 -5.19 2.74
C LEU A 98 -4.22 -6.39 3.70
N ALA A 99 -4.71 -6.18 4.92
CA ALA A 99 -5.02 -7.27 5.84
C ALA A 99 -6.46 -7.16 6.31
N SER A 100 -7.13 -8.29 6.47
CA SER A 100 -8.49 -8.39 6.99
C SER A 100 -8.50 -9.18 8.29
N GLY A 101 -9.31 -8.73 9.26
CA GLY A 101 -9.62 -9.51 10.45
C GLY A 101 -10.58 -10.68 10.17
N SER A 102 -11.52 -10.53 9.24
CA SER A 102 -12.45 -11.57 8.79
C SER A 102 -13.11 -11.22 7.44
N GLY A 103 -13.51 -12.23 6.66
CA GLY A 103 -14.06 -11.99 5.32
C GLY A 103 -13.03 -11.48 4.32
N THR A 104 -13.47 -11.26 3.08
CA THR A 104 -12.63 -10.79 1.98
C THR A 104 -12.66 -9.27 1.91
N ALA A 105 -11.55 -8.63 2.29
CA ALA A 105 -11.32 -7.23 1.99
C ALA A 105 -10.86 -7.06 0.54
N SER A 106 -11.08 -5.86 -0.01
CA SER A 106 -10.72 -5.47 -1.37
C SER A 106 -10.36 -3.99 -1.42
N LEU A 107 -9.62 -3.59 -2.45
CA LEU A 107 -9.29 -2.21 -2.78
C LEU A 107 -9.66 -1.92 -4.24
N GLN A 108 -10.44 -0.85 -4.45
CA GLN A 108 -11.03 -0.51 -5.75
C GLN A 108 -10.68 0.94 -6.15
N ASN A 109 -10.75 1.23 -7.46
CA ASN A 109 -10.47 2.55 -8.03
C ASN A 109 -9.12 3.14 -7.57
N VAL A 110 -8.09 2.31 -7.52
CA VAL A 110 -6.85 2.65 -6.84
C VAL A 110 -5.98 3.54 -7.71
N THR A 111 -5.42 4.56 -7.09
CA THR A 111 -4.47 5.51 -7.64
C THR A 111 -3.19 5.44 -6.83
N CYS A 112 -2.05 5.45 -7.52
CA CYS A 112 -0.73 5.57 -6.91
C CYS A 112 -0.01 6.75 -7.56
N SER A 113 0.61 7.59 -6.74
CA SER A 113 1.51 8.64 -7.19
C SER A 113 2.80 8.55 -6.40
N ALA A 114 3.92 8.40 -7.10
CA ALA A 114 5.26 8.34 -6.52
C ALA A 114 6.15 9.40 -7.20
N LYS A 115 6.93 10.13 -6.39
CA LYS A 115 7.76 11.26 -6.85
C LYS A 115 9.07 11.35 -6.05
N GLU A 116 10.19 11.57 -6.74
CA GLU A 116 11.45 12.05 -6.16
C GLU A 116 11.49 13.60 -6.06
N PHE A 117 12.34 14.15 -5.17
CA PHE A 117 12.47 15.62 -4.86
C PHE A 117 13.91 16.32 -5.14
#